data_AF-A0A8S3R2N9-F1
#
_entry.id   AF-A0A8S3R2N9-F1
#
_cell.length_a   1.000
_cell.length_b   1.000
_cell.length_c   1.000
_cell.angle_alpha   90.00
_cell.angle_beta   90.00
_cell.angle_gamma   90.00
#
_symmetry.space_group_name_H-M   'P 1'
#
loop_
_entity.id
_entity.type
_entity.pdbx_description
1 polymer ?
#
loop_
_entity_poly.entity_id
_entity_poly.type
_entity_poly.pdbx_seq_one_letter_code
_entity_poly.pdbx_strand_id
1 'polypeptide(L)'
;MPSCDDCGVVLDSMHDLQRHIKHWCPENEYLKRKRDNEDLGNESPSKKSTSEWIKYDSVSDDGSEDVNMDDNEGYKSLLHEAIDTAKDTWDTKYDKYVKEGMNEEDAIQRSNEKISHIVQRQFFKRYTKLLKLIVPLDESKVHSDIVQQIQDIAENDTDYETQIRRILMKKRHQFDELFDDDYFEINTDTEDNDDEDDEEDTDEDIQEED
;
A
#
# COMPACT_ATOMS: atom_id res chain seq x y z
N MET A 1 16.59 9.29 31.48
CA MET A 1 15.47 9.87 30.71
C MET A 1 14.57 8.71 30.31
N PRO A 2 13.26 8.80 30.50
CA PRO A 2 12.34 7.75 30.05
C PRO A 2 12.42 7.56 28.53
N SER A 3 12.34 6.33 28.06
CA SER A 3 12.35 5.97 26.64
C SER A 3 11.20 5.03 26.32
N CYS A 4 10.68 5.11 25.09
CA CYS A 4 9.76 4.11 24.57
C CYS A 4 10.54 2.87 24.17
N ASP A 5 10.16 1.72 24.73
CA ASP A 5 10.83 0.44 24.45
C ASP A 5 10.52 -0.05 23.02
N ASP A 6 9.39 0.37 22.44
CA ASP A 6 8.94 -0.07 21.12
C ASP A 6 9.61 0.69 19.97
N CYS A 7 9.73 2.03 20.06
CA CYS A 7 10.29 2.83 18.97
C CYS A 7 11.60 3.58 19.33
N GLY A 8 12.16 3.35 20.52
CA GLY A 8 13.47 3.86 20.94
C GLY A 8 13.56 5.38 21.21
N VAL A 9 12.44 6.11 21.16
CA VAL A 9 12.40 7.56 21.37
C VAL A 9 12.58 7.90 22.86
N VAL A 10 13.54 8.77 23.16
CA VAL A 10 13.87 9.24 24.51
C VAL A 10 13.15 10.56 24.80
N LEU A 11 12.51 10.67 25.97
CA LEU A 11 11.62 11.77 26.34
C LEU A 11 12.06 12.43 27.66
N ASP A 12 11.65 13.69 27.85
CA ASP A 12 12.07 14.53 28.99
C ASP A 12 11.33 14.19 30.29
N SER A 13 10.10 13.66 30.21
CA SER A 13 9.28 13.34 31.37
C SER A 13 8.46 12.04 31.22
N MET A 14 8.08 11.44 32.35
CA MET A 14 7.22 10.25 32.36
C MET A 14 5.81 10.53 31.81
N HIS A 15 5.33 11.78 31.93
CA HIS A 15 4.04 12.18 31.38
C HIS A 15 4.06 12.14 29.84
N ASP A 16 5.19 12.50 29.23
CA ASP A 16 5.36 12.49 27.78
C ASP A 16 5.45 11.07 27.22
N LEU A 17 6.09 10.15 27.95
CA LEU A 17 6.13 8.73 27.60
C LEU A 17 4.73 8.11 27.53
N GLN A 18 3.85 8.45 28.49
CA GLN A 18 2.48 7.99 28.49
C GLN A 18 1.64 8.55 27.33
N ARG A 19 1.88 9.80 26.90
CA ARG A 19 1.23 10.35 25.69
C ARG A 19 1.73 9.67 24.42
N HIS A 20 3.03 9.43 24.35
CA HIS A 20 3.67 8.78 23.23
C HIS A 20 3.11 7.36 23.00
N ILE A 21 3.13 6.50 24.02
CA ILE A 21 2.59 5.14 23.95
C ILE A 21 1.12 5.14 23.55
N LYS A 22 0.32 6.12 23.97
CA LYS A 22 -1.14 6.13 23.72
C LYS A 22 -1.55 6.68 22.35
N HIS A 23 -0.79 7.61 21.76
CA HIS A 23 -1.26 8.34 20.58
C HIS A 23 -0.24 8.49 19.46
N TRP A 24 1.06 8.43 19.74
CA TRP A 24 2.09 8.90 18.81
C TRP A 24 3.22 7.91 18.57
N CYS A 25 3.19 6.76 19.23
CA CYS A 25 4.10 5.68 18.90
C CYS A 25 3.65 5.11 17.54
N PRO A 26 4.51 5.14 16.50
CA PRO A 26 4.18 4.54 15.20
C PRO A 26 3.93 3.03 15.31
N GLU A 27 4.45 2.40 16.37
CA GLU A 27 4.17 1.01 16.76
C GLU A 27 2.78 0.82 17.40
N ASN A 28 2.07 1.90 17.81
CA ASN A 28 0.79 1.82 18.52
C ASN A 28 -0.46 2.05 17.64
N GLU A 29 -0.31 2.39 16.36
CA GLU A 29 -1.44 2.40 15.42
C GLU A 29 -2.05 1.01 15.18
N TYR A 30 -1.30 -0.06 15.47
CA TYR A 30 -1.77 -1.45 15.39
C TYR A 30 -2.76 -1.84 16.50
N LEU A 31 -2.80 -1.10 17.62
CA LEU A 31 -3.64 -1.46 18.76
C LEU A 31 -4.98 -0.72 18.81
N LYS A 32 -5.19 0.34 18.00
CA LYS A 32 -6.41 1.18 18.03
C LYS A 32 -7.50 0.84 17.02
N ARG A 33 -7.21 0.10 15.94
CA ARG A 33 -8.23 -0.22 14.92
C ARG A 33 -9.26 -1.28 15.37
N LYS A 34 -9.14 -1.84 16.58
CA LYS A 34 -10.01 -2.92 17.09
C LYS A 34 -11.27 -2.48 17.86
N ARG A 35 -11.66 -1.19 17.89
CA ARG A 35 -12.72 -0.76 18.84
C ARG A 35 -13.96 -0.06 18.29
N ASP A 36 -13.95 0.50 17.08
CA ASP A 36 -15.03 1.40 16.66
C ASP A 36 -15.56 1.06 15.25
N ASN A 37 -16.67 0.31 15.15
CA ASN A 37 -17.85 0.68 14.34
C ASN A 37 -18.87 -0.46 14.18
N GLU A 38 -19.69 -0.65 15.21
CA GLU A 38 -21.10 -0.98 15.03
C GLU A 38 -21.88 0.35 14.84
N ASP A 39 -22.79 0.43 13.86
CA ASP A 39 -24.16 1.02 13.94
C ASP A 39 -24.70 1.68 12.62
N LEU A 40 -25.41 0.85 11.83
CA LEU A 40 -26.67 1.04 11.06
C LEU A 40 -26.90 2.16 10.01
N GLY A 41 -27.36 1.72 8.81
CA GLY A 41 -28.10 2.56 7.85
C GLY A 41 -28.59 1.85 6.56
N ASN A 42 -29.80 1.26 6.62
CA ASN A 42 -30.66 0.71 5.54
C ASN A 42 -30.61 1.40 4.15
N GLU A 43 -30.50 0.63 3.05
CA GLU A 43 -31.41 0.64 1.87
C GLU A 43 -30.99 -0.42 0.78
N SER A 44 -31.98 -1.02 0.10
CA SER A 44 -31.82 -2.14 -0.87
C SER A 44 -32.82 -1.96 -2.04
N PRO A 45 -32.74 -2.67 -3.20
CA PRO A 45 -31.59 -2.98 -4.06
C PRO A 45 -31.84 -2.60 -5.53
N SER A 46 -30.78 -2.37 -6.32
CA SER A 46 -30.88 -2.50 -7.79
C SER A 46 -29.62 -3.11 -8.41
N LYS A 47 -29.83 -4.26 -9.02
CA LYS A 47 -28.84 -5.14 -9.65
C LYS A 47 -28.15 -4.46 -10.83
N LYS A 48 -26.83 -4.22 -10.74
CA LYS A 48 -25.89 -4.39 -11.87
C LYS A 48 -24.49 -4.77 -11.35
N SER A 49 -24.12 -6.01 -11.67
CA SER A 49 -22.79 -6.59 -11.61
C SER A 49 -21.75 -5.74 -12.34
N THR A 50 -20.76 -5.22 -11.60
CA THR A 50 -19.37 -5.00 -12.06
C THR A 50 -18.50 -4.58 -10.86
N SER A 51 -17.58 -5.46 -10.44
CA SER A 51 -16.31 -5.14 -9.73
C SER A 51 -16.33 -3.92 -8.79
N GLU A 52 -16.90 -4.10 -7.60
CA GLU A 52 -17.15 -3.02 -6.64
C GLU A 52 -16.64 -3.39 -5.24
N TRP A 53 -15.49 -4.07 -5.18
CA TRP A 53 -14.95 -4.66 -3.95
C TRP A 53 -14.36 -3.62 -2.98
N ILE A 54 -13.97 -2.46 -3.49
CA ILE A 54 -13.53 -1.31 -2.69
C ILE A 54 -14.04 -0.05 -3.38
N LYS A 55 -15.20 0.45 -2.96
CA LYS A 55 -15.66 1.79 -3.34
C LYS A 55 -14.91 2.80 -2.47
N TYR A 56 -13.96 3.50 -3.08
CA TYR A 56 -13.35 4.67 -2.46
C TYR A 56 -14.26 5.88 -2.76
N ASP A 57 -15.13 6.22 -1.83
CA ASP A 57 -15.96 7.44 -1.93
C ASP A 57 -15.06 8.66 -1.65
N SER A 58 -14.47 9.19 -2.72
CA SER A 58 -13.69 10.43 -2.68
C SER A 58 -14.63 11.63 -2.54
N VAL A 59 -14.85 12.07 -1.30
CA VAL A 59 -15.47 13.36 -0.99
C VAL A 59 -14.47 14.21 -0.20
N SER A 60 -13.78 15.12 -0.89
CA SER A 60 -13.26 16.33 -0.25
C SER A 60 -13.08 17.45 -1.28
N ASP A 61 -14.08 18.35 -1.30
CA ASP A 61 -14.02 19.68 -1.89
C ASP A 61 -13.39 20.61 -0.85
N ASP A 62 -12.06 20.68 -0.81
CA ASP A 62 -11.35 21.77 -0.13
C ASP A 62 -10.18 22.23 -1.00
N GLY A 63 -10.24 23.49 -1.41
CA GLY A 63 -9.39 24.15 -2.39
C GLY A 63 -7.96 24.40 -1.90
N SER A 64 -7.27 23.35 -1.51
CA SER A 64 -5.82 23.30 -1.42
C SER A 64 -5.28 22.81 -2.75
N GLU A 65 -4.19 23.42 -3.25
CA GLU A 65 -3.34 22.81 -4.29
C GLU A 65 -2.57 21.62 -3.69
N ASP A 66 -3.27 20.77 -2.94
CA ASP A 66 -2.76 19.50 -2.44
C ASP A 66 -2.76 18.56 -3.63
N VAL A 67 -1.60 17.96 -3.89
CA VAL A 67 -1.45 17.00 -4.98
C VAL A 67 -2.34 15.83 -4.60
N ASN A 68 -3.56 15.80 -5.15
CA ASN A 68 -4.52 14.76 -4.86
C ASN A 68 -3.85 13.41 -5.15
N MET A 69 -3.45 12.69 -4.09
CA MET A 69 -2.76 11.42 -4.24
C MET A 69 -3.65 10.42 -4.98
N ASP A 70 -4.97 10.60 -4.87
CA ASP A 70 -5.99 9.83 -5.54
C ASP A 70 -6.07 10.12 -7.04
N ASP A 71 -5.33 11.10 -7.58
CA ASP A 71 -5.22 11.38 -9.01
C ASP A 71 -3.91 10.90 -9.62
N ASN A 72 -2.95 10.45 -8.80
CA ASN A 72 -1.67 9.96 -9.30
C ASN A 72 -1.79 8.53 -9.84
N GLU A 73 -1.65 8.38 -11.15
CA GLU A 73 -1.73 7.09 -11.85
C GLU A 73 -0.71 6.05 -11.33
N GLY A 74 0.46 6.51 -10.86
CA GLY A 74 1.47 5.63 -10.27
C GLY A 74 1.02 5.04 -8.94
N TYR A 75 0.43 5.85 -8.05
CA TYR A 75 -0.14 5.35 -6.80
C TYR A 75 -1.35 4.43 -7.05
N LYS A 76 -2.21 4.75 -8.02
CA LYS A 76 -3.31 3.87 -8.44
C LYS A 76 -2.81 2.51 -8.90
N SER A 77 -1.78 2.48 -9.74
CA SER A 77 -1.20 1.22 -10.22
C SER A 77 -0.66 0.38 -9.06
N LEU A 78 0.06 1.00 -8.12
CA LEU A 78 0.59 0.29 -6.94
C LEU A 78 -0.53 -0.25 -6.04
N LEU A 79 -1.59 0.53 -5.86
CA LEU A 79 -2.76 0.12 -5.07
C LEU A 79 -3.52 -1.02 -5.74
N HIS A 80 -3.75 -0.96 -7.06
CA HIS A 80 -4.38 -2.04 -7.81
C HIS A 80 -3.61 -3.35 -7.68
N GLU A 81 -2.28 -3.33 -7.85
CA GLU A 81 -1.46 -4.52 -7.66
C GLU A 81 -1.52 -5.07 -6.22
N ALA A 82 -1.60 -4.19 -5.22
CA ALA A 82 -1.76 -4.60 -3.82
C ALA A 82 -3.12 -5.26 -3.58
N ILE A 83 -4.20 -4.72 -4.16
CA ILE A 83 -5.54 -5.30 -4.10
C ILE A 83 -5.58 -6.66 -4.80
N ASP A 84 -5.01 -6.76 -6.00
CA ASP A 84 -4.97 -8.02 -6.75
C ASP A 84 -4.22 -9.11 -5.99
N THR A 85 -3.14 -8.75 -5.29
CA THR A 85 -2.39 -9.69 -4.43
C THR A 85 -3.22 -10.16 -3.23
N ALA A 86 -4.09 -9.28 -2.70
CA ALA A 86 -4.90 -9.59 -1.53
C ALA A 86 -6.20 -10.34 -1.88
N LYS A 87 -6.56 -10.40 -3.17
CA LYS A 87 -7.84 -10.95 -3.63
C LYS A 87 -8.05 -12.41 -3.22
N ASP A 88 -7.03 -13.26 -3.36
CA ASP A 88 -7.14 -14.68 -3.01
C ASP A 88 -7.42 -14.87 -1.50
N THR A 89 -6.82 -14.03 -0.66
CA THR A 89 -7.05 -14.02 0.79
C THR A 89 -8.47 -13.53 1.10
N TRP A 90 -8.95 -12.53 0.37
CA TRP A 90 -10.32 -12.04 0.50
C TRP A 90 -11.34 -13.14 0.16
N ASP A 91 -11.18 -13.80 -0.99
CA ASP A 91 -12.07 -14.89 -1.43
C ASP A 91 -12.10 -16.03 -0.39
N THR A 92 -10.93 -16.37 0.16
CA THR A 92 -10.80 -17.41 1.20
C THR A 92 -11.51 -17.04 2.50
N LYS A 93 -11.38 -15.79 2.97
CA LYS A 93 -12.03 -15.32 4.21
C LYS A 93 -13.55 -15.20 4.02
N TYR A 94 -14.01 -14.72 2.87
CA TYR A 94 -15.43 -14.65 2.53
C TYR A 94 -16.07 -16.04 2.51
N ASP A 95 -15.45 -17.00 1.80
CA ASP A 95 -15.92 -18.38 1.74
C ASP A 95 -15.96 -19.05 3.12
N LYS A 96 -15.01 -18.71 4.01
CA LYS A 96 -15.00 -19.19 5.40
C LYS A 96 -16.25 -18.68 6.14
N TYR A 97 -16.51 -17.38 6.13
CA TYR A 97 -17.65 -16.79 6.84
C TYR A 97 -19.01 -17.29 6.33
N VAL A 98 -19.17 -17.43 5.01
CA VAL A 98 -20.41 -17.98 4.43
C VAL A 98 -20.62 -19.43 4.87
N LYS A 99 -19.56 -20.25 4.93
CA LYS A 99 -19.65 -21.65 5.39
C LYS A 99 -20.00 -21.76 6.89
N GLU A 100 -19.60 -20.78 7.68
CA GLU A 100 -19.94 -20.67 9.11
C GLU A 100 -21.39 -20.19 9.35
N GLY A 101 -22.12 -19.88 8.28
CA GLY A 101 -23.52 -19.46 8.36
C GLY A 101 -23.72 -17.96 8.53
N MET A 102 -22.66 -17.17 8.33
CA MET A 102 -22.76 -15.71 8.32
C MET A 102 -23.58 -15.23 7.12
N ASN A 103 -24.35 -14.18 7.33
CA ASN A 103 -25.02 -13.41 6.28
C ASN A 103 -23.99 -12.90 5.24
N GLU A 104 -24.35 -12.92 3.96
CA GLU A 104 -23.51 -12.45 2.86
C GLU A 104 -23.02 -11.00 3.05
N GLU A 105 -23.88 -10.10 3.52
CA GLU A 105 -23.53 -8.69 3.75
C GLU A 105 -22.50 -8.54 4.87
N ASP A 106 -22.70 -9.25 6.00
CA ASP A 106 -21.76 -9.25 7.12
C ASP A 106 -20.44 -9.94 6.74
N ALA A 107 -20.49 -11.00 5.94
CA ALA A 107 -19.32 -11.71 5.44
C ALA A 107 -18.48 -10.81 4.52
N ILE A 108 -19.13 -10.01 3.66
CA ILE A 108 -18.45 -9.01 2.81
C ILE A 108 -17.80 -7.94 3.69
N GLN A 109 -18.53 -7.36 4.63
CA GLN A 109 -18.00 -6.31 5.50
C GLN A 109 -16.80 -6.81 6.29
N ARG A 110 -16.93 -7.96 6.96
CA ARG A 110 -15.86 -8.54 7.78
C ARG A 110 -14.65 -8.92 6.94
N SER A 111 -14.85 -9.44 5.72
CA SER A 111 -13.75 -9.72 4.79
C SER A 111 -13.04 -8.45 4.32
N ASN A 112 -13.79 -7.37 4.07
CA ASN A 112 -13.23 -6.07 3.67
C ASN A 112 -12.40 -5.42 4.79
N GLU A 113 -12.89 -5.47 6.02
CA GLU A 113 -12.14 -4.96 7.19
C GLU A 113 -10.81 -5.70 7.36
N LYS A 114 -10.82 -7.02 7.19
CA LYS A 114 -9.61 -7.84 7.26
C LYS A 114 -8.66 -7.57 6.10
N ILE A 115 -9.18 -7.41 4.88
CA ILE A 115 -8.34 -7.23 3.71
C ILE A 115 -7.68 -5.86 3.65
N SER A 116 -8.30 -4.83 4.23
CA SER A 116 -7.75 -3.47 4.24
C SER A 116 -6.32 -3.41 4.78
N HIS A 117 -6.05 -4.09 5.89
CA HIS A 117 -4.71 -4.19 6.48
C HIS A 117 -3.71 -4.90 5.58
N ILE A 118 -4.16 -5.96 4.92
CA ILE A 118 -3.33 -6.75 4.00
C ILE A 118 -2.98 -5.92 2.76
N VAL A 119 -3.97 -5.24 2.16
CA VAL A 119 -3.76 -4.32 1.02
C VAL A 119 -2.79 -3.21 1.42
N GLN A 120 -2.95 -2.59 2.59
CA GLN A 120 -2.05 -1.55 3.07
C GLN A 120 -0.60 -2.09 3.21
N ARG A 121 -0.42 -3.26 3.82
CA ARG A 121 0.91 -3.91 3.97
C ARG A 121 1.53 -4.20 2.61
N GLN A 122 0.75 -4.73 1.66
CA GLN A 122 1.23 -5.02 0.31
C GLN A 122 1.58 -3.76 -0.47
N PHE A 123 0.78 -2.70 -0.35
CA PHE A 123 1.06 -1.40 -0.95
C PHE A 123 2.40 -0.85 -0.47
N PHE A 124 2.62 -0.76 0.84
CA PHE A 124 3.88 -0.25 1.38
C PHE A 124 5.06 -1.17 1.06
N LYS A 125 4.89 -2.50 1.05
CA LYS A 125 5.94 -3.42 0.60
C LYS A 125 6.40 -3.12 -0.83
N ARG A 126 5.46 -2.89 -1.75
CA ARG A 126 5.75 -2.50 -3.15
C ARG A 126 6.36 -1.11 -3.25
N TYR A 127 5.81 -0.14 -2.52
CA TYR A 127 6.35 1.22 -2.48
C TYR A 127 7.78 1.26 -1.95
N THR A 128 8.10 0.50 -0.89
CA THR A 128 9.47 0.36 -0.40
C THR A 128 10.40 -0.24 -1.46
N LYS A 129 9.95 -1.26 -2.22
CA LYS A 129 10.75 -1.80 -3.34
C LYS A 129 11.00 -0.72 -4.39
N LEU A 130 9.99 0.07 -4.75
CA LEU A 130 10.14 1.19 -5.67
C LEU A 130 11.16 2.22 -5.16
N LEU A 131 11.07 2.63 -3.89
CA LEU A 131 12.02 3.58 -3.29
C LEU A 131 13.46 3.04 -3.28
N LYS A 132 13.64 1.74 -2.99
CA LYS A 132 14.96 1.08 -3.06
C LYS A 132 15.57 1.13 -4.45
N LEU A 133 14.76 1.19 -5.50
CA LEU A 133 15.22 1.35 -6.89
C LEU A 133 15.48 2.82 -7.24
N ILE A 134 14.60 3.74 -6.81
CA ILE A 134 14.69 5.16 -7.15
C ILE A 134 15.91 5.82 -6.49
N VAL A 135 16.16 5.55 -5.21
CA VAL A 135 17.23 6.24 -4.46
C VAL A 135 18.61 6.08 -5.11
N PRO A 136 19.07 4.87 -5.48
CA PRO A 136 20.34 4.72 -6.20
C PRO A 136 20.31 5.30 -7.62
N LEU A 137 19.14 5.28 -8.27
CA LEU A 137 18.99 5.89 -9.59
C LEU A 137 19.15 7.40 -9.52
N ASP A 138 18.71 8.07 -8.44
CA ASP A 138 18.87 9.51 -8.28
C ASP A 138 20.35 9.95 -8.22
N GLU A 139 21.23 9.09 -7.69
CA GLU A 139 22.67 9.30 -7.70
C GLU A 139 23.31 9.10 -9.10
N SER A 140 22.59 8.44 -10.02
CA SER A 140 23.06 8.19 -11.38
C SER A 140 22.92 9.44 -12.24
N LYS A 141 24.06 9.93 -12.74
CA LYS A 141 24.11 11.04 -13.69
C LYS A 141 23.26 10.78 -14.95
N VAL A 142 23.21 9.53 -15.41
CA VAL A 142 22.41 9.15 -16.59
C VAL A 142 20.92 9.31 -16.31
N HIS A 143 20.47 8.88 -15.14
CA HIS A 143 19.07 9.00 -14.72
C HIS A 143 18.69 10.47 -14.50
N SER A 144 19.49 11.24 -13.77
CA SER A 144 19.26 12.67 -13.54
C SER A 144 19.14 13.45 -14.86
N ASP A 145 20.03 13.20 -15.83
CA ASP A 145 19.96 13.79 -17.18
C ASP A 145 18.64 13.43 -17.91
N ILE A 146 18.13 12.21 -17.72
CA ILE A 146 16.88 11.76 -18.34
C ILE A 146 15.68 12.44 -17.65
N VAL A 147 15.63 12.43 -16.31
CA VAL A 147 14.55 13.06 -15.54
C VAL A 147 14.44 14.55 -15.84
N GLN A 148 15.56 15.27 -15.91
CA GLN A 148 15.57 16.69 -16.28
C GLN A 148 14.97 16.90 -17.68
N GLN A 149 15.37 16.11 -18.67
CA GLN A 149 14.81 16.22 -20.02
C GLN A 149 13.31 15.89 -20.07
N ILE A 150 12.83 14.99 -19.21
CA ILE A 150 11.41 14.67 -19.11
C ILE A 150 10.65 15.85 -18.49
N GLN A 151 11.19 16.47 -17.44
CA GLN A 151 10.61 17.67 -16.81
C GLN A 151 10.52 18.83 -17.79
N ASP A 152 11.59 19.10 -18.55
CA ASP A 152 11.60 20.15 -19.58
C ASP A 152 10.51 19.94 -20.66
N ILE A 153 10.08 18.69 -20.89
CA ILE A 153 9.02 18.36 -21.87
C ILE A 153 7.63 18.43 -21.24
N ALA A 154 7.48 18.06 -19.97
CA ALA A 154 6.21 18.15 -19.24
C ALA A 154 5.62 19.58 -19.27
N GLU A 155 6.49 20.59 -19.30
CA GLU A 155 6.11 22.01 -19.40
C GLU A 155 5.55 22.42 -20.78
N ASN A 156 5.68 21.59 -21.82
CA ASN A 156 5.48 21.98 -23.22
C ASN A 156 4.26 21.32 -23.93
N ASP A 157 3.24 20.85 -23.19
CA ASP A 157 1.93 20.36 -23.67
C ASP A 157 1.97 19.46 -24.94
N THR A 158 3.02 18.63 -25.03
CA THR A 158 3.25 17.70 -26.13
C THR A 158 3.01 16.26 -25.68
N ASP A 159 2.87 15.35 -26.64
CA ASP A 159 2.69 13.90 -26.40
C ASP A 159 3.83 13.32 -25.55
N TYR A 160 3.59 13.28 -24.23
CA TYR A 160 4.57 12.99 -23.18
C TYR A 160 5.20 11.61 -23.35
N GLU A 161 4.41 10.61 -23.71
CA GLU A 161 4.89 9.23 -23.87
C GLU A 161 5.86 9.10 -25.06
N THR A 162 5.50 9.66 -26.22
CA THR A 162 6.37 9.65 -27.40
C THR A 162 7.69 10.35 -27.13
N GLN A 163 7.66 11.42 -26.34
CA GLN A 163 8.86 12.19 -26.01
C GLN A 163 9.77 11.45 -25.03
N ILE A 164 9.22 10.80 -23.99
CA ILE A 164 9.98 9.91 -23.11
C ILE A 164 10.70 8.84 -23.93
N ARG A 165 9.98 8.16 -24.84
CA ARG A 165 10.58 7.12 -25.70
C ARG A 165 11.74 7.67 -26.54
N ARG A 166 11.63 8.89 -27.07
CA ARG A 166 12.72 9.53 -27.83
C ARG A 166 13.94 9.84 -26.96
N ILE A 167 13.73 10.35 -25.74
CA ILE A 167 14.83 10.62 -24.79
C ILE A 167 15.58 9.31 -24.49
N LEU A 168 14.84 8.26 -24.13
CA LEU A 168 15.42 6.95 -23.83
C LEU A 168 16.21 6.39 -25.02
N MET A 169 15.68 6.47 -26.24
CA MET A 169 16.38 6.01 -27.45
C MET A 169 17.66 6.81 -27.73
N LYS A 170 17.68 8.12 -27.47
CA LYS A 170 18.88 8.97 -27.62
C LYS A 170 19.97 8.60 -26.62
N LYS A 171 19.57 8.20 -25.41
CA LYS A 171 20.45 7.82 -24.30
C LYS A 171 20.77 6.32 -24.26
N ARG A 172 20.18 5.51 -25.14
CA ARG A 172 20.36 4.05 -25.22
C ARG A 172 21.82 3.60 -25.06
N HIS A 173 22.74 4.25 -25.76
CA HIS A 173 24.17 3.90 -25.74
C HIS A 173 24.81 3.96 -24.34
N GLN A 174 24.22 4.70 -23.40
CA GLN A 174 24.69 4.77 -22.01
C GLN A 174 24.30 3.54 -21.18
N PHE A 175 23.45 2.68 -21.73
CA PHE A 175 23.03 1.42 -21.12
C PHE A 175 23.65 0.20 -21.81
N ASP A 176 24.40 0.37 -22.92
CA ASP A 176 24.92 -0.74 -23.72
C ASP A 176 25.79 -1.68 -22.85
N GLU A 177 26.61 -1.14 -21.94
CA GLU A 177 27.46 -1.91 -21.01
C GLU A 177 26.66 -2.78 -20.01
N LEU A 178 25.39 -2.47 -19.74
CA LEU A 178 24.53 -3.29 -18.86
C LEU A 178 24.02 -4.56 -19.56
N PHE A 179 24.04 -4.57 -20.89
CA PHE A 179 23.55 -5.69 -21.70
C PHE A 179 24.68 -6.52 -22.29
N ASP A 180 25.93 -6.26 -21.90
CA ASP A 180 27.07 -7.10 -22.27
C ASP A 180 26.95 -8.45 -21.55
N ASP A 181 27.18 -9.53 -22.30
CA ASP A 181 26.86 -10.92 -21.94
C ASP A 181 27.49 -11.38 -20.60
N ASP A 182 28.59 -10.75 -20.18
CA ASP A 182 29.32 -11.06 -18.95
C ASP A 182 28.55 -10.68 -17.65
N TYR A 183 27.48 -9.88 -17.74
CA TYR A 183 26.69 -9.45 -16.57
C TYR A 183 25.67 -10.50 -16.09
N PHE A 184 25.18 -11.37 -16.99
CA PHE A 184 24.10 -12.32 -16.69
C PHE A 184 24.56 -13.58 -15.94
N GLU A 185 25.86 -13.80 -15.74
CA GLU A 185 26.39 -15.02 -15.11
C GLU A 185 26.42 -14.98 -13.56
N ILE A 186 26.06 -13.87 -12.89
CA ILE A 186 26.41 -13.66 -11.46
C ILE A 186 25.27 -13.74 -10.42
N ASN A 187 23.98 -13.64 -10.75
CA ASN A 187 22.94 -13.52 -9.70
C ASN A 187 21.73 -14.46 -9.87
N THR A 188 21.89 -15.72 -9.46
CA THR A 188 20.75 -16.64 -9.24
C THR A 188 20.48 -17.01 -7.78
N ASP A 189 21.21 -16.43 -6.81
CA ASP A 189 21.10 -16.77 -5.37
C ASP A 189 20.47 -15.64 -4.55
N THR A 190 19.28 -15.18 -4.95
CA THR A 190 18.43 -14.40 -4.02
C THR A 190 17.08 -15.08 -3.92
N GLU A 191 17.05 -16.18 -3.17
CA GLU A 191 15.83 -16.77 -2.65
C GLU A 191 15.20 -15.78 -1.65
N ASP A 192 14.31 -14.91 -2.14
CA ASP A 192 13.33 -14.19 -1.32
C ASP A 192 12.26 -15.20 -0.86
N ASN A 193 12.64 -16.11 0.05
CA ASN A 193 11.71 -16.84 0.90
C ASN A 193 11.41 -15.93 2.10
N ASP A 194 10.38 -15.10 1.94
CA ASP A 194 9.77 -14.34 3.04
C ASP A 194 8.26 -14.66 3.04
N ASP A 195 7.98 -15.96 3.12
CA ASP A 195 6.74 -16.54 3.60
C ASP A 195 6.88 -16.69 5.12
N GLU A 196 6.72 -15.61 5.88
CA GLU A 196 6.45 -15.69 7.31
C GLU A 196 5.26 -14.81 7.72
N ASP A 197 4.28 -15.57 8.20
CA ASP A 197 3.34 -15.35 9.29
C ASP A 197 1.95 -14.80 9.00
N ASP A 198 0.92 -15.65 9.11
CA ASP A 198 0.35 -16.23 10.35
C ASP A 198 -0.36 -15.15 11.16
N GLU A 199 -1.55 -14.78 10.68
CA GLU A 199 -2.55 -14.18 11.55
C GLU A 199 -3.31 -15.32 12.25
N GLU A 200 -2.84 -15.69 13.44
CA GLU A 200 -3.63 -16.43 14.42
C GLU A 200 -4.98 -15.71 14.64
N ASP A 201 -6.05 -16.35 14.17
CA ASP A 201 -7.45 -16.02 14.46
C ASP A 201 -7.68 -16.12 15.99
N THR A 202 -7.51 -15.02 16.72
CA THR A 202 -8.11 -14.88 18.05
C THR A 202 -9.57 -14.46 17.88
N ASP A 203 -10.45 -15.43 17.61
CA ASP A 203 -11.89 -15.29 17.82
C ASP A 203 -12.18 -15.46 19.32
N GLU A 204 -12.50 -14.37 20.01
CA GLU A 204 -13.04 -14.41 21.38
C GLU A 204 -14.54 -14.76 21.30
N ASP A 205 -14.84 -16.02 21.64
CA ASP A 205 -16.17 -16.50 22.01
C ASP A 205 -16.73 -15.66 23.17
N ILE A 206 -17.71 -14.79 22.88
CA ILE A 206 -18.59 -14.22 23.89
C ILE A 206 -19.63 -15.30 24.21
N GLN A 207 -19.41 -16.01 25.32
CA GLN A 207 -20.42 -16.87 25.93
C GLN A 207 -21.50 -16.00 26.58
N GLU A 208 -22.72 -16.06 26.03
CA GLU A 208 -23.94 -15.70 26.76
C GLU A 208 -24.19 -16.78 27.84
N GLU A 209 -24.09 -16.41 29.11
CA GLU A 209 -24.65 -17.19 30.22
C GLU A 209 -26.05 -16.65 30.58
N ASP A 210 -27.01 -17.57 30.61
CA ASP A 210 -28.40 -17.44 31.11
C ASP A 210 -28.51 -16.91 32.55
#